data_AF-A0A3E2V7S7-F1
#
_entry.id   AF-A0A3E2V7S7-F1
#
_cell.length_a   1.000
_cell.length_b   1.000
_cell.length_c   1.000
_cell.angle_alpha   90.00
_cell.angle_beta   90.00
_cell.angle_gamma   90.00
#
_symmetry.space_group_name_H-M   'P 1'
#
loop_
_entity.id
_entity.type
_entity.pdbx_description
1 polymer ?
#
loop_
_entity_poly.entity_id
_entity_poly.type
_entity_poly.pdbx_seq_one_letter_code
_entity_poly.pdbx_strand_id
1 'polypeptide(L)' 'MRPTAKSTDFTKKKELWKVFRKHRKELFAYTVRGEGEDEEEATISLLAYENHCKKSAIYVTLEMR' A
#
# COMPACT_ATOMS: atom_id res chain seq x y z
N MET A 1 12.13 -9.59 43.99
CA MET A 1 11.54 -8.83 42.87
C MET A 1 11.96 -9.51 41.57
N ARG A 2 11.01 -10.02 40.78
CA ARG A 2 11.30 -10.62 39.46
C ARG A 2 11.20 -9.50 38.42
N PRO A 3 12.17 -9.33 37.50
CA PRO A 3 11.98 -8.40 36.41
C PRO A 3 10.90 -8.99 35.50
N THR A 4 9.72 -8.37 35.47
CA THR A 4 8.77 -8.59 34.39
C THR A 4 9.35 -7.90 33.17
N ALA A 5 10.12 -8.65 32.38
CA ALA A 5 10.43 -8.26 31.02
C ALA A 5 9.09 -8.06 30.31
N LYS A 6 8.69 -6.80 30.12
CA LYS A 6 7.65 -6.45 29.17
C LYS A 6 8.19 -6.89 27.82
N SER A 7 7.80 -8.09 27.39
CA SER A 7 7.96 -8.50 26.01
C SER A 7 7.07 -7.56 25.20
N THR A 8 7.65 -6.45 24.73
CA THR A 8 7.14 -5.74 23.56
C THR A 8 7.43 -6.63 22.38
N ASP A 9 6.67 -7.71 22.28
CA ASP A 9 6.52 -8.50 21.07
C ASP A 9 5.75 -7.62 20.09
N PHE A 10 6.45 -6.66 19.50
CA PHE A 10 6.04 -6.04 18.25
C PHE A 10 6.19 -7.12 17.17
N THR A 11 5.37 -8.17 17.24
CA THR A 11 5.08 -8.97 16.06
C THR A 11 4.38 -7.98 15.12
N LYS A 12 5.16 -7.29 14.29
CA LYS A 12 4.65 -6.48 13.18
C LYS A 12 3.74 -7.43 12.40
N LYS A 13 2.43 -7.37 12.64
CA LYS A 13 1.47 -8.14 11.88
C LYS A 13 1.69 -7.70 10.45
N LYS A 14 2.15 -8.62 9.61
CA LYS A 14 2.29 -8.33 8.19
C LYS A 14 0.94 -7.86 7.70
N GLU A 15 0.89 -6.65 7.19
CA GLU A 15 -0.34 -6.06 6.69
C GLU A 15 -0.37 -6.22 5.17
N LEU A 16 -1.57 -6.31 4.60
CA LEU A 16 -1.74 -6.38 3.15
C LEU A 16 -1.82 -4.95 2.61
N TRP A 17 -0.89 -4.62 1.72
CA TRP A 17 -0.77 -3.32 1.10
C TRP A 17 -1.14 -3.40 -0.37
N LYS A 18 -1.91 -2.42 -0.83
CA LYS A 18 -2.10 -2.14 -2.24
C LYS A 18 -1.05 -1.15 -2.69
N VAL A 19 -0.30 -1.51 -3.71
CA VAL A 19 0.89 -0.79 -4.16
C VAL A 19 0.75 -0.45 -5.63
N PHE A 20 0.93 0.83 -5.95
CA PHE A 20 0.79 1.41 -7.29
C PHE A 20 2.17 1.71 -7.86
N ARG A 21 2.45 1.24 -9.07
CA ARG A 21 3.77 1.31 -9.70
C ARG A 21 3.71 1.80 -11.14
N LYS A 22 4.78 2.46 -11.56
CA LYS A 22 5.03 2.81 -12.98
C LYS A 22 6.47 2.47 -13.33
N HIS A 23 6.67 1.70 -14.40
CA HIS A 23 8.00 1.26 -14.87
C HIS A 23 8.92 0.76 -13.74
N ARG A 24 8.40 -0.10 -12.84
CA ARG A 24 9.11 -0.68 -11.67
C ARG A 24 9.39 0.28 -10.51
N LYS A 25 9.02 1.56 -10.62
CA LYS A 25 9.06 2.51 -9.50
C LYS A 25 7.74 2.49 -8.75
N GLU A 26 7.80 2.39 -7.43
CA GLU A 26 6.65 2.59 -6.55
C GLU A 26 6.27 4.07 -6.51
N LEU A 27 5.00 4.35 -6.77
CA LEU A 27 4.43 5.70 -6.73
C LEU A 27 3.70 5.94 -5.41
N PHE A 28 2.88 4.97 -5.00
CA PHE A 28 2.01 5.09 -3.84
C PHE A 28 1.67 3.71 -3.28
N ALA A 29 1.36 3.64 -1.99
CA ALA A 29 0.84 2.44 -1.37
C ALA A 29 -0.06 2.77 -0.17
N TYR A 30 -1.09 1.97 0.06
CA TYR A 30 -1.91 2.02 1.27
C TYR A 30 -2.33 0.63 1.71
N THR A 31 -2.74 0.52 2.97
CA THR A 31 -3.26 -0.73 3.56
C THR A 31 -4.65 -1.02 3.04
N VAL A 32 -4.95 -2.25 2.63
CA VAL A 32 -6.25 -2.64 2.06
C VAL A 32 -7.42 -2.57 3.06
N ARG A 33 -7.12 -2.32 4.35
CA ARG A 33 -8.12 -2.31 5.41
C ARG A 33 -9.05 -1.10 5.27
N GLY A 34 -10.27 -1.35 4.77
CA GLY A 34 -11.32 -0.35 4.61
C GLY A 34 -11.43 0.24 3.21
N GLU A 35 -10.80 -0.38 2.22
CA GLU A 35 -10.85 0.10 0.85
C GLU A 35 -12.28 0.07 0.27
N GLY A 36 -12.71 1.20 -0.29
CA GLY A 36 -13.97 1.30 -1.04
C GLY A 36 -13.84 0.77 -2.47
N GLU A 37 -14.93 0.29 -3.06
CA GLU A 37 -14.93 -0.31 -4.42
C GLU A 37 -14.30 0.61 -5.49
N ASP A 38 -14.37 1.92 -5.30
CA ASP A 38 -13.88 2.94 -6.26
C ASP A 38 -12.53 3.58 -5.90
N GLU A 39 -11.96 3.29 -4.73
CA GLU A 39 -10.73 3.97 -4.27
C GLU A 39 -9.52 3.64 -5.16
N GLU A 40 -9.44 2.41 -5.66
CA GLU A 40 -8.39 2.00 -6.58
C GLU A 40 -8.45 2.82 -7.88
N GLU A 41 -9.62 2.94 -8.50
CA GLU A 41 -9.75 3.67 -9.76
C GLU A 41 -9.50 5.17 -9.58
N ALA A 42 -9.98 5.77 -8.48
CA ALA A 42 -9.69 7.15 -8.12
C ALA A 42 -8.18 7.36 -7.97
N THR A 43 -7.49 6.45 -7.26
CA THR A 43 -6.05 6.50 -7.05
C THR A 43 -5.28 6.36 -8.37
N ILE A 44 -5.65 5.40 -9.23
CA ILE A 44 -5.05 5.25 -10.56
C ILE A 44 -5.22 6.53 -11.39
N SER A 45 -6.40 7.15 -11.33
CA SER A 45 -6.71 8.37 -12.10
C SER A 45 -5.85 9.54 -11.64
N LEU A 46 -5.70 9.74 -10.32
CA LEU A 46 -4.85 10.76 -9.73
C LEU A 46 -3.38 10.54 -10.08
N LEU A 47 -2.87 9.32 -9.88
CA LEU A 47 -1.47 8.99 -10.17
C LEU A 47 -1.15 9.12 -11.66
N ALA A 48 -2.07 8.73 -12.54
CA ALA A 48 -1.91 8.88 -13.98
C ALA A 48 -1.84 10.36 -14.40
N TYR A 49 -2.69 11.20 -13.82
CA TYR A 49 -2.66 12.65 -14.05
C TYR A 49 -1.34 13.26 -13.59
N GLU A 50 -0.91 12.97 -12.36
CA GLU A 50 0.34 13.50 -11.78
C GLU A 50 1.59 13.03 -12.55
N ASN A 51 1.59 11.80 -13.05
CA ASN A 51 2.72 11.23 -13.78
C ASN A 51 2.66 11.46 -15.30
N HIS A 52 1.71 12.27 -15.77
CA HIS A 52 1.46 12.56 -17.19
C HIS A 52 1.44 11.30 -18.05
N CYS A 53 0.76 10.26 -17.57
CA CYS A 53 0.68 8.98 -18.26
C CYS A 53 -0.76 8.48 -18.35
N LYS A 54 -0.95 7.43 -19.15
CA LYS A 54 -2.24 6.75 -19.25
C LYS A 54 -2.48 5.95 -17.96
N LYS A 55 -3.75 5.78 -17.58
CA LYS A 55 -4.16 4.90 -16.46
C LYS A 55 -3.57 3.49 -16.60
N SER A 56 -3.51 2.96 -17.83
CA SER A 56 -2.95 1.64 -18.14
C SER A 56 -1.44 1.51 -17.92
N ALA A 57 -0.72 2.61 -17.69
CA ALA A 57 0.70 2.59 -17.33
C ALA A 57 0.92 2.42 -15.82
N ILE A 58 -0.14 2.50 -15.02
CA ILE A 58 -0.12 2.27 -13.58
C ILE A 58 -0.46 0.80 -13.33
N TYR A 59 0.43 0.11 -12.62
CA TYR A 59 0.26 -1.27 -12.21
C TYR A 59 -0.07 -1.33 -10.73
N VAL A 60 -1.10 -2.09 -10.39
CA VAL A 60 -1.52 -2.31 -9.01
C VAL A 60 -1.16 -3.73 -8.59
N THR A 61 -0.56 -3.87 -7.41
CA THR A 61 -0.15 -5.17 -6.84
C THR A 61 -0.46 -5.20 -5.36
N LEU A 62 -0.78 -6.39 -4.84
CA LEU A 62 -0.96 -6.62 -3.41
C LEU A 62 0.30 -7.23 -2.79
N GLU A 63 0.79 -6.67 -1.69
CA GLU A 63 2.02 -7.09 -1.02
C GLU A 63 1.85 -7.19 0.49
N MET A 64 2.44 -8.22 1.10
CA MET A 64 2.54 -8.33 2.56
C MET A 64 3.77 -7.56 3.05
N ARG A 65 3.59 -6.55 3.91
CA ARG A 65 4.68 -5.74 4.48
C ARG A 65 4.67 -5.76 6.01
#